data_AF-A0A7N0VH95-F1
#
_entry.id   AF-A0A7N0VH95-F1
#
_cell.length_a   1.000
_cell.length_b   1.000
_cell.length_c   1.000
_cell.angle_alpha   90.00
_cell.angle_beta   90.00
_cell.angle_gamma   90.00
#
_symmetry.space_group_name_H-M   'P 1'
#
loop_
_entity.id
_entity.type
_entity.pdbx_description
1 polymer ?
#
loop_
_entity_poly.entity_id
_entity_poly.type
_entity_poly.pdbx_seq_one_letter_code
_entity_poly.pdbx_strand_id
1 'polypeptide(L)'
;MDGTTNEHPRAKSDGFPTILFFPAGNKSFDPITFEGKRTVVEFYKFLKKNAAIPFKLQRPTSPKNVEQTTTGDATNEQKSSSSELKDEL
;
A
#
# COMPACT_ATOMS: atom_id res chain seq x y z
N MET A 1 -7.17 -13.29 -1.16
CA MET A 1 -7.38 -14.42 -2.08
C MET A 1 -6.20 -15.35 -1.91
N ASP A 2 -6.45 -16.63 -1.66
CA ASP A 2 -5.37 -17.63 -1.68
C ASP A 2 -5.15 -18.05 -3.14
N GLY A 3 -4.00 -17.67 -3.70
CA GLY A 3 -3.66 -17.99 -5.09
C GLY A 3 -3.26 -19.44 -5.32
N THR A 4 -3.03 -20.23 -4.25
CA THR A 4 -2.67 -21.65 -4.38
C THR A 4 -3.89 -22.56 -4.54
N THR A 5 -5.03 -22.15 -3.96
CA THR A 5 -6.28 -22.93 -4.01
C THR A 5 -7.34 -22.31 -4.93
N ASN A 6 -7.11 -21.10 -5.45
CA ASN A 6 -8.11 -20.38 -6.23
C ASN A 6 -7.53 -19.76 -7.50
N GLU A 7 -7.97 -20.27 -8.65
CA GLU A 7 -7.64 -19.69 -9.95
C GLU A 7 -8.57 -18.51 -10.30
N HIS A 8 -8.00 -17.49 -10.96
CA HIS A 8 -8.80 -16.39 -11.47
C HIS A 8 -8.20 -15.83 -12.76
N PRO A 9 -9.00 -15.66 -13.83
CA PRO A 9 -8.49 -15.37 -15.18
C PRO A 9 -7.71 -14.06 -15.27
N ARG A 10 -8.02 -13.11 -14.38
CA ARG A 10 -7.38 -11.78 -14.33
C ARG A 10 -6.37 -11.62 -13.20
N ALA A 11 -6.24 -12.58 -12.29
CA ALA A 11 -5.31 -12.49 -11.17
C ALA A 11 -4.21 -13.52 -11.36
N LYS A 12 -3.36 -13.28 -12.36
CA LYS A 12 -2.19 -14.11 -12.63
C LYS A 12 -1.14 -13.81 -11.57
N SER A 13 -0.72 -14.84 -10.84
CA SER A 13 0.38 -14.77 -9.88
C SER A 13 1.64 -15.34 -10.53
N ASP A 14 2.63 -14.48 -10.80
CA ASP A 14 3.95 -14.90 -11.29
C ASP A 14 4.87 -15.39 -10.16
N GLY A 15 4.42 -15.28 -8.90
CA GLY A 15 5.12 -15.73 -7.70
C GLY A 15 4.31 -15.40 -6.44
N PHE A 16 4.88 -15.62 -5.26
CA PHE A 16 4.22 -15.26 -4.00
C PHE A 16 5.12 -14.41 -3.10
N PRO A 17 4.58 -13.35 -2.46
CA PRO A 17 3.24 -12.77 -2.64
C PRO A 17 3.17 -11.84 -3.86
N THR A 18 2.08 -11.91 -4.65
CA THR A 18 1.73 -10.94 -5.70
C THR A 18 0.63 -10.01 -5.21
N ILE A 19 0.78 -8.71 -5.43
CA ILE A 19 -0.22 -7.70 -5.07
C ILE A 19 -0.69 -7.00 -6.34
N LEU A 20 -1.97 -7.15 -6.65
CA LEU A 20 -2.61 -6.61 -7.84
C LEU A 20 -3.66 -5.57 -7.45
N PHE A 21 -3.69 -4.46 -8.17
CA PHE A 21 -4.63 -3.36 -7.95
C PHE A 21 -5.59 -3.20 -9.12
N PHE A 22 -6.88 -3.17 -8.80
CA PHE A 22 -7.98 -3.05 -9.76
C PHE A 22 -8.70 -1.71 -9.53
N PRO A 23 -8.41 -0.67 -10.34
CA PRO A 23 -9.06 0.62 -10.18
C PRO A 23 -10.57 0.56 -10.50
N ALA A 24 -11.36 1.37 -9.79
CA ALA A 24 -12.79 1.46 -10.02
C ALA A 24 -13.11 2.02 -11.43
N GLY A 25 -14.23 1.58 -12.01
CA GLY A 25 -14.72 2.05 -13.31
C GLY A 25 -14.05 1.39 -14.53
N ASN A 26 -12.83 0.86 -14.41
CA ASN A 26 -12.14 0.21 -15.52
C ASN A 26 -12.04 -1.31 -15.32
N LYS A 27 -13.16 -2.00 -15.59
CA LYS A 27 -13.26 -3.46 -15.40
C LYS A 27 -12.57 -4.28 -16.50
N SER A 28 -12.17 -3.67 -17.62
CA SER A 28 -11.53 -4.38 -18.74
C SER A 28 -10.01 -4.27 -18.75
N PHE A 29 -9.42 -3.36 -17.98
CA PHE A 29 -7.97 -3.23 -17.93
C PHE A 29 -7.32 -4.36 -17.14
N ASP A 30 -6.09 -4.69 -17.53
CA ASP A 30 -5.22 -5.53 -16.75
C ASP A 30 -4.93 -4.88 -15.39
N PRO A 31 -4.85 -5.66 -14.31
CA PRO A 31 -4.51 -5.13 -13.00
C PRO A 31 -3.13 -4.48 -13.00
N ILE A 32 -2.98 -3.48 -12.15
CA ILE A 32 -1.69 -2.84 -11.92
C ILE A 32 -0.95 -3.63 -10.83
N THR A 33 0.20 -4.19 -11.17
CA THR A 33 1.06 -4.88 -10.20
C THR A 33 1.77 -3.87 -9.29
N PHE A 34 1.78 -4.16 -7.99
CA PHE A 34 2.52 -3.38 -7.01
C PHE A 34 3.95 -3.93 -6.86
N GLU A 35 4.92 -3.17 -7.40
CA GLU A 35 6.36 -3.48 -7.33
C GLU A 35 7.09 -2.72 -6.21
N GLY A 36 6.35 -1.98 -5.36
CA GLY A 36 6.93 -1.16 -4.30
C GLY A 36 7.35 -1.96 -3.05
N LYS A 37 7.96 -1.27 -2.09
CA LYS A 37 8.21 -1.87 -0.77
C LYS A 37 6.88 -2.15 -0.07
N ARG A 38 6.77 -3.30 0.60
CA ARG A 38 5.54 -3.76 1.28
C ARG A 38 5.32 -3.05 2.63
N THR A 39 5.33 -1.72 2.62
CA THR A 39 5.14 -0.87 3.80
C THR A 39 3.85 -0.04 3.66
N VAL A 40 3.25 0.33 4.79
CA VAL A 40 2.00 1.11 4.82
C VAL A 40 2.15 2.44 4.07
N VAL A 41 3.31 3.08 4.18
CA VAL A 41 3.61 4.36 3.53
C VAL A 41 3.64 4.22 2.01
N GLU A 42 4.28 3.17 1.49
CA GLU A 42 4.36 2.94 0.04
C GLU A 42 3.01 2.49 -0.52
N PHE A 43 2.26 1.66 0.20
CA PHE A 43 0.87 1.35 -0.18
C PHE A 43 0.00 2.60 -0.23
N TYR A 44 0.15 3.51 0.73
CA TYR A 44 -0.61 4.77 0.70
C TYR A 44 -0.27 5.61 -0.53
N LYS A 45 1.01 5.80 -0.83
CA LYS A 45 1.45 6.53 -2.03
C LYS A 45 0.91 5.88 -3.30
N PHE A 46 1.02 4.56 -3.39
CA PHE A 46 0.55 3.80 -4.54
C PHE A 46 -0.97 3.92 -4.73
N LEU A 47 -1.75 3.74 -3.65
CA LEU A 47 -3.20 3.88 -3.70
C LEU A 47 -3.58 5.32 -4.05
N LYS A 48 -2.93 6.33 -3.48
CA LYS A 48 -3.23 7.74 -3.80
C LYS A 48 -2.97 8.07 -5.28
N LYS A 49 -1.99 7.42 -5.91
CA LYS A 49 -1.67 7.60 -7.33
C LYS A 49 -2.65 6.87 -8.27
N ASN A 50 -3.06 5.66 -7.91
CA ASN A 50 -3.80 4.78 -8.83
C ASN A 50 -5.31 4.70 -8.53
N ALA A 51 -5.76 5.11 -7.34
CA ALA A 51 -7.17 5.07 -6.99
C ALA A 51 -7.98 6.08 -7.81
N ALA A 52 -9.02 5.58 -8.48
CA ALA A 52 -9.96 6.41 -9.20
C ALA A 52 -10.84 7.27 -8.28
N ILE A 53 -11.04 6.84 -7.03
CA ILE A 53 -11.86 7.54 -6.03
C ILE A 53 -10.94 8.06 -4.93
N PRO A 54 -10.91 9.38 -4.67
CA PRO A 54 -10.13 9.94 -3.57
C PRO A 54 -10.56 9.36 -2.22
N PHE A 55 -9.58 9.00 -1.39
CA PHE A 55 -9.83 8.46 -0.05
C PHE A 55 -8.94 9.16 0.99
N LYS A 56 -9.36 9.07 2.25
CA LYS A 56 -8.60 9.58 3.41
C LYS A 56 -8.31 8.39 4.32
N LEU A 57 -7.05 8.23 4.75
CA LEU A 57 -6.72 7.23 5.76
C LEU A 57 -7.25 7.67 7.12
N GLN A 58 -8.05 6.80 7.74
CA GLN A 58 -8.36 6.91 9.14
C GLN A 58 -7.19 6.32 9.92
N ARG A 59 -6.68 7.05 10.92
CA ARG A 59 -5.66 6.50 11.82
C ARG A 59 -6.27 5.32 12.57
N PRO A 60 -5.54 4.20 12.76
CA PRO A 60 -6.05 3.07 13.52
C PRO A 60 -6.40 3.55 14.93
N THR A 61 -7.68 3.55 15.23
CA THR A 61 -8.21 3.93 16.54
C THR A 61 -7.79 2.84 17.50
N SER A 62 -6.79 3.10 18.34
CA SER A 62 -6.67 2.37 19.61
C SER A 62 -8.00 2.55 20.35
N PRO A 63 -8.59 1.52 20.99
CA PRO A 63 -9.92 1.65 21.57
C PRO A 63 -9.85 2.57 22.79
N LYS A 64 -10.05 3.86 22.58
CA LYS A 64 -10.47 4.82 23.60
C LYS A 64 -11.44 5.79 22.96
N ASN A 65 -12.59 5.83 23.61
CA ASN A 65 -13.76 6.68 23.46
C ASN A 65 -13.58 7.97 22.63
N VAL A 66 -14.61 8.22 21.82
CA VAL A 66 -14.86 9.38 20.98
C VAL A 66 -14.67 10.70 21.76
N GLU A 67 -13.74 11.56 21.33
CA GLU A 67 -13.95 13.02 21.15
C GLU A 67 -12.68 13.74 20.63
N GLN A 68 -12.85 14.55 19.57
CA GLN A 68 -12.17 15.83 19.26
C GLN A 68 -10.61 15.87 19.16
N THR A 69 -9.93 16.52 18.21
CA THR A 69 -10.14 17.79 17.51
C THR A 69 -9.06 17.98 16.41
N THR A 70 -9.43 18.75 15.38
CA THR A 70 -8.66 19.77 14.61
C THR A 70 -7.33 19.43 13.88
N THR A 71 -7.40 19.57 12.55
CA THR A 71 -6.46 20.25 11.63
C THR A 71 -5.03 20.58 12.09
N GLY A 72 -4.03 20.16 11.31
CA GLY A 72 -2.67 20.69 11.37
C GLY A 72 -1.81 20.18 10.21
N ASP A 73 -1.61 21.05 9.23
CA ASP A 73 -0.55 21.01 8.23
C ASP A 73 0.83 21.04 8.90
N ALA A 74 1.79 20.23 8.45
CA ALA A 74 3.22 20.39 8.73
C ALA A 74 4.07 19.44 7.87
N THR A 75 4.66 20.01 6.83
CA THR A 75 5.91 19.60 6.20
C THR A 75 7.00 19.28 7.22
N ASN A 76 7.72 18.15 7.08
CA ASN A 76 9.17 18.16 7.27
C ASN A 76 9.85 16.96 6.59
N GLU A 77 10.76 17.25 5.66
CA GLU A 77 11.74 16.31 5.13
C GLU A 77 12.83 16.06 6.18
N GLN A 78 13.34 14.83 6.29
CA GLN A 78 14.73 14.61 6.68
C GLN A 78 15.26 13.26 6.19
N LYS A 79 16.32 13.38 5.37
CA LYS A 79 17.19 12.39 4.72
C LYS A 79 18.40 12.11 5.64
N SER A 80 18.87 10.87 5.71
CA SER A 80 20.27 10.39 6.00
C SER A 80 20.20 8.86 6.27
N SER A 81 20.68 7.92 5.46
CA SER A 81 22.04 7.52 5.00
C SER A 81 23.00 7.06 6.10
N SER A 82 23.29 5.74 6.18
CA SER A 82 24.59 5.08 6.47
C SER A 82 24.35 3.55 6.54
N SER A 83 24.74 2.74 5.54
CA SER A 83 26.03 2.05 5.32
C SER A 83 26.08 0.62 5.89
N GLU A 84 26.35 -0.32 4.98
CA GLU A 84 26.64 -1.75 5.15
C GLU A 84 27.75 -2.05 6.16
N LEU A 85 27.64 -3.13 6.95
CA LEU A 85 28.77 -3.96 7.37
C LEU A 85 28.34 -5.43 7.56
N LYS A 86 29.15 -6.32 6.96
CA LYS A 86 29.17 -7.78 7.04
C LYS A 86 29.14 -8.32 8.47
N ASP A 87 28.51 -9.46 8.68
CA ASP A 87 28.85 -10.37 9.77
C ASP A 87 29.03 -11.78 9.18
N GLU A 88 30.30 -12.20 9.10
CA GLU A 88 30.70 -13.59 8.91
C GLU A 88 30.95 -14.16 10.31
N LEU A 89 30.24 -15.23 10.67
CA LEU A 89 30.74 -16.26 11.59
C LEU A 89 30.04 -17.60 11.33
#